data_AF-A0A8A0RQI4-F1
#
_entry.id   AF-A0A8A0RQI4-F1
#
_cell.length_a   1.000
_cell.length_b   1.000
_cell.length_c   1.000
_cell.angle_alpha   90.00
_cell.angle_beta   90.00
_cell.angle_gamma   90.00
#
_symmetry.space_group_name_H-M   'P 1'
#
loop_
_entity.id
_entity.type
_entity.pdbx_description
1 polymer ?
#
loop_
_entity_poly.entity_id
_entity_poly.type
_entity_poly.pdbx_seq_one_letter_code
_entity_poly.pdbx_strand_id
1 'polypeptide(L)'
;MPQKFVEKIIEKLREAVSEAEKRAYARTISAELLNEIIETIKKHPAGGMIEADGGAVAKRYSYRAETTYVFAAWYWSPLRWKYKISADRRQAEEVRYGRGGGFYYKGRREAWKVLFEERYELLKKKLYKRRVKKAGLPMLDGLVEAGKVCGGILLAKTNRNVFLGTPDRWYRLPDTVSEAVLFRDIEKVNPWTVLWQLGFRKRKREWTPKLAKELTVFFVTGELTGWKL
;
A
#
# COMPACT_ATOMS: atom_id res chain seq x y z
N MET A 1 31.51 -8.05 -1.28
CA MET A 1 30.35 -8.93 -1.61
C MET A 1 29.12 -8.22 -2.18
N PRO A 2 28.75 -6.97 -1.81
CA PRO A 2 27.59 -6.28 -2.41
C PRO A 2 27.75 -6.00 -3.92
N GLN A 3 28.99 -5.78 -4.36
CA GLN A 3 29.31 -5.36 -5.72
C GLN A 3 28.99 -6.44 -6.78
N LYS A 4 29.43 -7.69 -6.58
CA LYS A 4 29.06 -8.82 -7.46
C LYS A 4 27.54 -9.05 -7.54
N PHE A 5 26.82 -8.78 -6.44
CA PHE A 5 25.36 -8.87 -6.41
C PHE A 5 24.70 -7.77 -7.25
N VAL A 6 25.20 -6.54 -7.13
CA VAL A 6 24.75 -5.39 -7.93
C VAL A 6 25.05 -5.60 -9.42
N GLU A 7 26.24 -6.10 -9.77
CA GLU A 7 26.61 -6.43 -11.15
C GLU A 7 25.64 -7.44 -11.77
N LYS A 8 25.32 -8.50 -11.04
CA LYS A 8 24.33 -9.50 -11.47
C LYS A 8 22.93 -8.92 -11.69
N ILE A 9 22.51 -7.97 -10.86
CA ILE A 9 21.22 -7.27 -11.03
C ILE A 9 21.26 -6.43 -12.31
N ILE A 10 22.33 -5.69 -12.55
CA ILE A 10 22.49 -4.84 -13.73
C ILE A 10 22.49 -5.69 -15.00
N GLU A 11 23.21 -6.81 -15.02
CA GLU A 11 23.21 -7.77 -16.12
C GLU A 11 21.80 -8.28 -16.41
N LYS A 12 21.10 -8.80 -15.40
CA LYS A 12 19.73 -9.32 -15.54
C LYS A 12 18.72 -8.24 -15.94
N LEU A 13 18.92 -7.00 -15.51
CA LEU A 13 18.11 -5.86 -15.94
C LEU A 13 18.28 -5.60 -17.43
N ARG A 14 19.53 -5.54 -17.91
CA ARG A 14 19.84 -5.33 -19.34
C ARG A 14 19.27 -6.46 -20.20
N GLU A 15 19.45 -7.71 -19.78
CA GLU A 15 18.88 -8.87 -20.46
C GLU A 15 17.35 -8.77 -20.55
N ALA A 16 16.67 -8.47 -19.44
CA ALA A 16 15.22 -8.37 -19.39
C ALA A 16 14.68 -7.27 -20.32
N VAL A 17 15.30 -6.08 -20.29
CA VAL A 17 14.92 -4.96 -21.16
C VAL A 17 15.15 -5.31 -22.63
N SER A 18 16.33 -5.86 -22.96
CA SER A 18 16.66 -6.27 -24.32
C SER A 18 15.67 -7.29 -24.88
N GLU A 19 15.30 -8.30 -24.08
CA GLU A 19 14.32 -9.31 -24.51
C GLU A 19 12.91 -8.73 -24.65
N ALA A 20 12.48 -7.87 -23.71
CA ALA A 20 11.17 -7.22 -23.78
C ALA A 20 11.04 -6.26 -24.97
N GLU A 21 12.14 -5.66 -25.42
CA GLU A 21 12.17 -4.67 -26.49
C GLU A 21 12.59 -5.26 -27.84
N LYS A 22 12.73 -6.58 -27.91
CA LYS A 22 13.04 -7.28 -29.15
C LYS A 22 11.96 -6.98 -30.18
N ARG A 23 12.34 -6.22 -31.23
CA ARG A 23 11.47 -5.73 -32.32
C ARG A 23 10.50 -4.60 -31.92
N ALA A 24 10.68 -3.98 -30.75
CA ALA A 24 9.95 -2.78 -30.38
C ALA A 24 10.58 -1.55 -31.02
N TYR A 25 9.77 -0.72 -31.69
CA TYR A 25 10.24 0.49 -32.39
C TYR A 25 9.88 1.79 -31.66
N ALA A 26 8.96 1.74 -30.68
CA ALA A 26 8.45 2.93 -30.01
C ALA A 26 8.19 2.70 -28.53
N ARG A 27 8.36 3.78 -27.74
CA ARG A 27 8.20 3.81 -26.28
C ARG A 27 8.96 2.69 -25.58
N THR A 28 10.23 2.61 -25.92
CA THR A 28 11.23 1.78 -25.25
C THR A 28 11.86 2.57 -24.09
N ILE A 29 12.53 1.87 -23.20
CA ILE A 29 13.40 2.47 -22.19
C ILE A 29 14.61 3.03 -22.92
N SER A 30 14.77 4.36 -22.89
CA SER A 30 15.94 4.99 -23.50
C SER A 30 17.23 4.55 -22.81
N ALA A 31 18.35 4.56 -23.54
CA ALA A 31 19.65 4.22 -22.98
C ALA A 31 20.03 5.14 -21.80
N GLU A 32 19.67 6.42 -21.88
CA GLU A 32 19.83 7.39 -20.79
C GLU A 32 19.04 6.97 -19.54
N LEU A 33 17.76 6.65 -19.70
CA LEU A 33 16.90 6.20 -18.61
C LEU A 33 17.42 4.89 -17.99
N LEU A 34 17.87 3.94 -18.82
CA LEU A 34 18.48 2.69 -18.33
C LEU A 34 19.75 2.96 -17.52
N ASN A 35 20.58 3.90 -17.95
CA ASN A 35 21.79 4.29 -17.22
C ASN A 35 21.45 4.96 -15.88
N GLU A 36 20.43 5.84 -15.83
CA GLU A 36 19.95 6.43 -14.57
C GLU A 36 19.43 5.37 -13.58
N ILE A 37 18.70 4.38 -14.07
CA ILE A 37 18.24 3.24 -13.27
C ILE A 37 19.45 2.47 -12.72
N ILE A 38 20.46 2.18 -13.56
CA ILE A 38 21.68 1.47 -13.15
C ILE A 38 22.45 2.26 -12.10
N GLU A 39 22.63 3.56 -12.28
CA GLU A 39 23.30 4.42 -11.30
C GLU A 39 22.53 4.46 -9.98
N THR A 40 21.19 4.44 -10.03
CA THR A 40 20.35 4.34 -8.82
C THR A 40 20.57 3.01 -8.08
N ILE A 41 20.67 1.89 -8.81
CA ILE A 41 20.96 0.57 -8.22
C ILE A 41 22.34 0.57 -7.56
N LYS A 42 23.36 1.15 -8.21
CA LYS A 42 24.72 1.27 -7.66
C LYS A 42 24.77 2.13 -6.39
N LYS A 43 24.02 3.25 -6.36
CA LYS A 43 23.90 4.13 -5.19
C LYS A 43 23.21 3.45 -4.00
N HIS A 44 22.37 2.45 -4.25
CA HIS A 44 21.59 1.76 -3.22
C HIS A 44 21.83 0.24 -3.20
N PRO A 45 23.07 -0.22 -2.95
CA PRO A 45 23.44 -1.63 -3.10
C PRO A 45 22.75 -2.56 -2.07
N ALA A 46 22.34 -2.02 -0.92
CA ALA A 46 21.70 -2.79 0.15
C ALA A 46 20.24 -3.18 -0.16
N GLY A 47 19.61 -2.53 -1.14
CA GLY A 47 18.25 -2.85 -1.56
C GLY A 47 17.45 -1.63 -1.96
N GLY A 48 16.49 -1.87 -2.85
CA GLY A 48 15.66 -0.87 -3.48
C GLY A 48 14.66 -1.50 -4.43
N MET A 49 13.70 -0.71 -4.87
CA MET A 49 12.70 -1.13 -5.84
C MET A 49 12.53 -0.03 -6.87
N ILE A 50 12.50 -0.41 -8.14
CA ILE A 50 12.33 0.49 -9.27
C ILE A 50 11.15 -0.02 -10.10
N GLU A 51 10.26 0.91 -10.41
CA GLU A 51 9.20 0.78 -11.42
C GLU A 51 9.51 1.82 -12.50
N ALA A 52 9.67 1.40 -13.75
CA ALA A 52 9.95 2.29 -14.87
C ALA A 52 9.03 1.97 -16.05
N ASP A 53 8.80 2.98 -16.89
CA ASP A 53 8.05 2.87 -18.13
C ASP A 53 8.72 3.65 -19.27
N GLY A 54 8.51 3.20 -20.51
CA GLY A 54 8.98 3.86 -21.73
C GLY A 54 8.14 5.07 -22.16
N GLY A 55 7.16 5.49 -21.34
CA GLY A 55 6.32 6.66 -21.56
C GLY A 55 4.83 6.36 -21.80
N ALA A 56 4.04 7.43 -21.85
CA ALA A 56 2.58 7.43 -21.92
C ALA A 56 2.07 8.05 -23.24
N VAL A 57 0.86 7.69 -23.66
CA VAL A 57 0.19 8.25 -24.85
C VAL A 57 -0.69 9.44 -24.50
N ALA A 58 -0.91 10.35 -25.44
CA ALA A 58 -1.98 11.33 -25.28
C ALA A 58 -3.34 10.66 -25.55
N LYS A 59 -4.37 10.97 -24.74
CA LYS A 59 -5.76 10.45 -24.89
C LYS A 59 -6.38 10.68 -26.27
N ARG A 60 -5.85 11.62 -27.06
CA ARG A 60 -6.31 11.90 -28.43
C ARG A 60 -5.86 10.85 -29.44
N TYR A 61 -4.89 9.99 -29.09
CA TYR A 61 -4.52 8.85 -29.93
C TYR A 61 -5.60 7.78 -29.78
N SER A 62 -6.32 7.50 -30.87
CA SER A 62 -7.35 6.46 -30.94
C SER A 62 -6.78 5.03 -30.91
N TYR A 63 -5.45 4.88 -31.01
CA TYR A 63 -4.76 3.60 -31.14
C TYR A 63 -4.14 3.14 -29.82
N ARG A 64 -4.33 1.86 -29.49
CA ARG A 64 -3.66 1.19 -28.36
C ARG A 64 -2.17 1.08 -28.63
N ALA A 65 -1.39 2.00 -28.07
CA ALA A 65 0.06 1.89 -28.14
C ALA A 65 0.61 1.14 -26.93
N GLU A 66 1.71 0.42 -27.14
CA GLU A 66 2.43 -0.26 -26.08
C GLU A 66 3.60 0.59 -25.56
N THR A 67 4.02 0.30 -24.34
CA THR A 67 5.23 0.83 -23.71
C THR A 67 5.94 -0.30 -22.97
N THR A 68 7.26 -0.19 -22.82
CA THR A 68 8.02 -1.14 -22.01
C THR A 68 7.84 -0.78 -20.56
N TYR A 69 7.36 -1.72 -19.76
CA TYR A 69 7.36 -1.60 -18.30
C TYR A 69 8.50 -2.44 -17.73
N VAL A 70 9.24 -1.85 -16.80
CA VAL A 70 10.33 -2.51 -16.09
C VAL A 70 10.06 -2.47 -14.59
N PHE A 71 10.21 -3.62 -13.96
CA PHE A 71 10.17 -3.76 -12.52
C PHE A 71 11.47 -4.42 -12.05
N ALA A 72 12.15 -3.78 -11.09
CA ALA A 72 13.34 -4.34 -10.46
C ALA A 72 13.25 -4.14 -8.95
N ALA A 73 13.25 -5.22 -8.18
CA ALA A 73 13.37 -5.19 -6.73
C ALA A 73 14.61 -5.97 -6.31
N TRP A 74 15.41 -5.41 -5.41
CA TRP A 74 16.54 -6.12 -4.81
C TRP A 74 16.64 -5.85 -3.32
N TYR A 75 17.13 -6.85 -2.61
CA TYR A 75 17.41 -6.77 -1.20
C TYR A 75 18.69 -7.54 -0.91
N TRP A 76 19.61 -6.90 -0.20
CA TRP A 76 20.83 -7.53 0.27
C TRP A 76 21.01 -7.34 1.77
N SER A 77 21.48 -8.40 2.41
CA SER A 77 21.98 -8.44 3.78
C SER A 77 22.96 -9.61 3.89
N PRO A 78 23.88 -9.62 4.87
CA PRO A 78 24.82 -10.73 5.05
C PRO A 78 24.14 -12.10 5.18
N LEU A 79 22.92 -12.15 5.75
CA LEU A 79 22.18 -13.38 6.01
C LEU A 79 21.22 -13.76 4.87
N ARG A 80 20.80 -12.77 4.07
CA ARG A 80 19.75 -12.95 3.05
C ARG A 80 19.90 -11.96 1.93
N TRP A 81 19.80 -12.47 0.71
CA TRP A 81 19.78 -11.68 -0.50
C TRP A 81 18.74 -12.26 -1.45
N LYS A 82 18.02 -11.39 -2.17
CA LYS A 82 17.03 -11.77 -3.16
C LYS A 82 16.84 -10.61 -4.13
N TYR A 83 16.56 -10.91 -5.38
CA TYR A 83 16.12 -9.93 -6.36
C TYR A 83 15.00 -10.49 -7.21
N LYS A 84 14.23 -9.62 -7.85
CA LYS A 84 13.19 -9.92 -8.83
C LYS A 84 13.25 -8.83 -9.88
N ILE A 85 13.45 -9.24 -11.12
CA ILE A 85 13.51 -8.33 -12.27
C ILE A 85 12.55 -8.88 -13.31
N SER A 86 11.76 -8.00 -13.92
CA SER A 86 10.90 -8.31 -15.04
C SER A 86 10.79 -7.08 -15.93
N ALA A 87 10.80 -7.30 -17.22
CA ALA A 87 10.45 -6.29 -18.20
C ALA A 87 9.50 -6.92 -19.21
N ASP A 88 8.48 -6.18 -19.60
CA ASP A 88 7.48 -6.65 -20.55
C ASP A 88 6.76 -5.49 -21.25
N ARG A 89 6.19 -5.78 -22.42
CA ARG A 89 5.40 -4.82 -23.19
C ARG A 89 3.97 -4.84 -22.68
N ARG A 90 3.44 -3.68 -22.30
CA ARG A 90 2.04 -3.51 -21.91
C ARG A 90 1.43 -2.31 -22.60
N GLN A 91 0.10 -2.21 -22.55
CA GLN A 91 -0.60 -1.02 -22.99
C GLN A 91 -0.08 0.22 -22.24
N ALA A 92 0.30 1.24 -22.99
CA ALA A 92 0.77 2.51 -22.44
C ALA A 92 -0.38 3.24 -21.75
N GLU A 93 -0.07 3.90 -20.63
CA GLU A 93 -1.02 4.76 -19.94
C GLU A 93 -1.48 5.91 -20.85
N GLU A 94 -2.77 6.26 -20.81
CA GLU A 94 -3.34 7.37 -21.58
C GLU A 94 -3.47 8.64 -20.71
N VAL A 95 -2.60 9.62 -20.97
CA VAL A 95 -2.55 10.90 -20.25
C VAL A 95 -2.95 12.06 -21.16
N ARG A 96 -3.15 13.27 -20.61
CA ARG A 96 -3.70 14.40 -21.39
C ARG A 96 -2.79 14.86 -22.53
N TYR A 97 -1.47 14.86 -22.32
CA TYR A 97 -0.48 15.43 -23.25
C TYR A 97 0.66 14.47 -23.64
N GLY A 98 0.49 13.17 -23.40
CA GLY A 98 1.61 12.20 -23.48
C GLY A 98 2.68 12.46 -22.42
N ARG A 99 3.62 11.52 -22.25
CA ARG A 99 4.80 11.68 -21.40
C ARG A 99 5.96 10.84 -21.94
N GLY A 100 7.18 11.33 -21.83
CA GLY A 100 8.38 10.50 -21.99
C GLY A 100 8.48 9.40 -20.92
N GLY A 101 9.45 8.51 -21.11
CA GLY A 101 9.75 7.47 -20.14
C GLY A 101 10.27 8.05 -18.82
N GLY A 102 10.12 7.28 -17.76
CA GLY A 102 10.56 7.67 -16.43
C GLY A 102 10.58 6.49 -15.47
N PHE A 103 11.08 6.72 -14.26
CA PHE A 103 11.10 5.69 -13.23
C PHE A 103 10.85 6.27 -11.83
N TYR A 104 10.42 5.38 -10.93
CA TYR A 104 10.24 5.67 -9.52
C TYR A 104 11.09 4.72 -8.70
N TYR A 105 11.92 5.29 -7.82
CA TYR A 105 12.67 4.55 -6.83
C TYR A 105 11.90 4.51 -5.49
N LYS A 106 11.76 3.31 -4.94
CA LYS A 106 11.30 3.08 -3.57
C LYS A 106 12.40 2.40 -2.77
N GLY A 107 12.46 2.69 -1.48
CA GLY A 107 13.56 2.25 -0.62
C GLY A 107 13.58 0.74 -0.36
N ARG A 108 14.60 0.31 0.37
CA ARG A 108 14.83 -1.08 0.80
C ARG A 108 13.62 -1.73 1.48
N ARG A 109 12.78 -0.95 2.17
CA ARG A 109 11.58 -1.45 2.85
C ARG A 109 10.55 -1.95 1.84
N GLU A 110 10.27 -1.19 0.80
CA GLU A 110 9.34 -1.55 -0.26
C GLU A 110 9.84 -2.77 -1.03
N ALA A 111 11.14 -2.83 -1.32
CA ALA A 111 11.76 -4.01 -1.91
C ALA A 111 11.56 -5.26 -1.04
N TRP A 112 11.74 -5.13 0.29
CA TRP A 112 11.54 -6.25 1.21
C TRP A 112 10.09 -6.76 1.23
N LYS A 113 9.11 -5.85 1.16
CA LYS A 113 7.68 -6.21 1.11
C LYS A 113 7.38 -7.08 -0.12
N VAL A 114 7.90 -6.71 -1.29
CA VAL A 114 7.64 -7.43 -2.53
C VAL A 114 8.44 -8.73 -2.62
N LEU A 115 9.71 -8.74 -2.20
CA LEU A 115 10.57 -9.91 -2.31
C LEU A 115 10.26 -11.00 -1.27
N PHE A 116 9.73 -10.61 -0.12
CA PHE A 116 9.44 -11.50 1.01
C PHE A 116 7.98 -11.37 1.47
N GLU A 117 7.05 -11.41 0.52
CA GLU A 117 5.61 -11.21 0.72
C GLU A 117 5.03 -12.03 1.89
N GLU A 118 5.26 -13.34 1.91
CA GLU A 118 4.79 -14.22 3.01
C GLU A 118 5.28 -13.76 4.39
N ARG A 119 6.57 -13.39 4.47
CA ARG A 119 7.16 -12.90 5.73
C ARG A 119 6.58 -11.55 6.09
N TYR A 120 6.34 -10.67 5.12
CA TYR A 120 5.73 -9.38 5.35
C TYR A 120 4.31 -9.52 5.88
N GLU A 121 3.51 -10.42 5.30
CA GLU A 121 2.16 -10.69 5.75
C GLU A 121 2.13 -11.31 7.17
N LEU A 122 3.06 -12.21 7.49
CA LEU A 122 3.23 -12.69 8.86
C LEU A 122 3.59 -11.57 9.85
N LEU A 123 4.47 -10.65 9.45
CA LEU A 123 4.90 -9.52 10.26
C LEU A 123 3.76 -8.51 10.46
N LYS A 124 3.00 -8.21 9.41
CA LYS A 124 1.78 -7.40 9.45
C LYS A 124 0.77 -7.98 10.43
N LYS A 125 0.42 -9.26 10.31
CA LYS A 125 -0.49 -9.94 11.26
C LYS A 125 -0.01 -9.79 12.71
N LYS A 126 1.29 -9.98 12.97
CA LYS A 126 1.87 -9.76 14.32
C LYS A 126 1.72 -8.30 14.77
N LEU A 127 1.97 -7.33 13.89
CA LEU A 127 1.81 -5.91 14.20
C LEU A 127 0.35 -5.54 14.47
N TYR A 128 -0.60 -6.06 13.70
CA TYR A 128 -2.04 -5.84 13.92
C TYR A 128 -2.48 -6.38 15.28
N LYS A 129 -2.08 -7.61 15.62
CA LYS A 129 -2.33 -8.19 16.96
C LYS A 129 -1.73 -7.33 18.08
N ARG A 130 -0.52 -6.78 17.88
CA ARG A 130 0.10 -5.86 18.85
C ARG A 130 -0.65 -4.54 18.98
N ARG A 131 -1.16 -3.97 17.87
CA ARG A 131 -1.96 -2.73 17.89
C ARG A 131 -3.26 -2.94 18.68
N VAL A 132 -3.96 -4.05 18.44
CA VAL A 132 -5.17 -4.43 19.20
C VAL A 132 -4.87 -4.56 20.69
N LYS A 133 -3.83 -5.32 21.06
CA LYS A 133 -3.41 -5.45 22.47
C LYS A 133 -3.02 -4.10 23.09
N LYS A 134 -2.31 -3.24 22.37
CA LYS A 134 -1.91 -1.91 22.84
C LYS A 134 -3.12 -1.01 23.13
N ALA A 135 -4.23 -1.22 22.43
CA ALA A 135 -5.47 -0.50 22.68
C ALA A 135 -6.31 -1.09 23.81
N GLY A 136 -5.84 -2.16 24.48
CA GLY A 136 -6.58 -2.81 25.58
C GLY A 136 -7.77 -3.66 25.12
N LEU A 137 -7.88 -3.94 23.81
CA LEU A 137 -9.01 -4.64 23.24
C LEU A 137 -8.82 -6.17 23.23
N PRO A 138 -9.90 -6.96 23.42
CA PRO A 138 -9.84 -8.40 23.19
C PRO A 138 -9.50 -8.69 21.73
N MET A 139 -8.84 -9.83 21.50
CA MET A 139 -8.48 -10.21 20.13
C MET A 139 -9.73 -10.49 19.31
N LEU A 140 -9.80 -9.91 18.11
CA LEU A 140 -10.91 -10.14 17.19
C LEU A 140 -10.64 -11.41 16.37
N ASP A 141 -11.60 -12.34 16.39
CA ASP A 141 -11.51 -13.55 15.58
C ASP A 141 -11.55 -13.21 14.09
N GLY A 142 -10.67 -13.86 13.32
CA GLY A 142 -10.53 -13.56 11.90
C GLY A 142 -9.97 -12.18 11.58
N LEU A 143 -9.22 -11.55 12.51
CA LEU A 143 -8.52 -10.28 12.26
C LEU A 143 -7.58 -10.40 11.05
N VAL A 144 -7.88 -9.61 10.02
CA VAL A 144 -7.09 -9.48 8.80
C VAL A 144 -6.19 -8.25 8.90
N GLU A 145 -6.75 -7.13 9.34
CA GLU A 145 -6.07 -5.83 9.34
C GLU A 145 -6.46 -5.00 10.56
N ALA A 146 -5.52 -4.20 11.08
CA ALA A 146 -5.79 -3.26 12.16
C ALA A 146 -5.14 -1.91 11.89
N GLY A 147 -5.94 -0.85 11.97
CA GLY A 147 -5.53 0.53 11.76
C GLY A 147 -4.69 1.10 12.90
N LYS A 148 -4.35 2.38 12.78
CA LYS A 148 -3.64 3.10 13.84
C LYS A 148 -4.56 3.36 15.04
N VAL A 149 -4.02 3.21 16.24
CA VAL A 149 -4.70 3.62 17.48
C VAL A 149 -4.67 5.14 17.59
N CYS A 150 -5.83 5.77 17.69
CA CYS A 150 -5.98 7.22 17.76
C CYS A 150 -6.93 7.56 18.91
N GLY A 151 -6.44 8.22 19.97
CA GLY A 151 -7.30 8.62 21.10
C GLY A 151 -7.99 7.44 21.81
N GLY A 152 -7.34 6.28 21.86
CA GLY A 152 -7.86 5.06 22.51
C GLY A 152 -8.76 4.19 21.63
N ILE A 153 -9.11 4.63 20.42
CA ILE A 153 -9.93 3.85 19.48
C ILE A 153 -9.12 3.41 18.26
N LEU A 154 -9.54 2.33 17.61
CA LEU A 154 -8.90 1.81 16.39
C LEU A 154 -9.92 1.15 15.45
N LEU A 155 -9.60 1.05 14.17
CA LEU A 155 -10.39 0.28 13.22
C LEU A 155 -9.75 -1.08 12.99
N ALA A 156 -10.56 -2.12 12.86
CA ALA A 156 -10.11 -3.45 12.49
C ALA A 156 -10.98 -4.01 11.37
N LYS A 157 -10.40 -4.87 10.55
CA LYS A 157 -11.07 -5.56 9.46
C LYS A 157 -10.95 -7.06 9.65
N THR A 158 -12.08 -7.75 9.47
CA THR A 158 -12.12 -9.20 9.24
C THR A 158 -12.42 -9.46 7.78
N ASN A 159 -12.51 -10.73 7.37
CA ASN A 159 -12.78 -11.09 5.97
C ASN A 159 -14.06 -10.44 5.39
N ARG A 160 -15.06 -10.14 6.23
CA ARG A 160 -16.37 -9.65 5.77
C ARG A 160 -16.77 -8.30 6.34
N ASN A 161 -16.24 -7.93 7.51
CA ASN A 161 -16.77 -6.81 8.29
C ASN A 161 -15.65 -5.87 8.75
N VAL A 162 -16.01 -4.61 8.94
CA VAL A 162 -15.17 -3.62 9.60
C VAL A 162 -15.71 -3.36 10.99
N PHE A 163 -14.80 -3.22 11.95
CA PHE A 163 -15.12 -3.00 13.35
C PHE A 163 -14.44 -1.73 13.86
N LEU A 164 -15.15 -1.00 14.70
CA LEU A 164 -14.60 0.03 15.55
C LEU A 164 -14.27 -0.58 16.92
N GLY A 165 -12.99 -0.62 17.23
CA GLY A 165 -12.47 -0.98 18.54
C GLY A 165 -12.44 0.23 19.46
N THR A 166 -13.03 0.06 20.63
CA THR A 166 -13.07 1.05 21.72
C THR A 166 -12.46 0.43 22.98
N PRO A 167 -12.02 1.20 23.99
CA PRO A 167 -11.50 0.63 25.23
C PRO A 167 -12.40 -0.44 25.87
N ASP A 168 -13.71 -0.37 25.65
CA ASP A 168 -14.69 -1.26 26.28
C ASP A 168 -15.02 -2.49 25.42
N ARG A 169 -15.17 -2.35 24.09
CA ARG A 169 -15.60 -3.43 23.20
C ARG A 169 -15.37 -3.14 21.70
N TRP A 170 -15.68 -4.14 20.88
CA TRP A 170 -15.79 -4.03 19.43
C TRP A 170 -17.22 -3.73 18.99
N TYR A 171 -17.36 -2.78 18.07
CA TYR A 171 -18.62 -2.48 17.39
C TYR A 171 -18.48 -2.81 15.90
N ARG A 172 -19.36 -3.66 15.37
CA ARG A 172 -19.42 -3.89 13.93
C ARG A 172 -19.99 -2.64 13.27
N LEU A 173 -19.26 -2.07 12.30
CA LEU A 173 -19.73 -0.93 11.53
C LEU A 173 -20.90 -1.33 10.62
N PRO A 174 -21.86 -0.43 10.35
CA PRO A 174 -22.91 -0.68 9.35
C PRO A 174 -22.30 -0.99 7.98
N ASP A 175 -22.98 -1.78 7.17
CA ASP A 175 -22.44 -2.25 5.89
C ASP A 175 -22.12 -1.08 4.92
N THR A 176 -22.94 -0.03 4.90
CA THR A 176 -22.71 1.19 4.09
C THR A 176 -21.39 1.90 4.40
N VAL A 177 -21.04 2.00 5.69
CA VAL A 177 -19.78 2.59 6.14
C VAL A 177 -18.63 1.59 5.99
N SER A 178 -18.92 0.31 6.23
CA SER A 178 -17.95 -0.77 6.03
C SER A 178 -17.47 -0.78 4.58
N GLU A 179 -18.35 -0.74 3.58
CA GLU A 179 -17.97 -0.69 2.17
C GLU A 179 -17.05 0.49 1.87
N ALA A 180 -17.45 1.71 2.27
CA ALA A 180 -16.65 2.92 2.06
C ALA A 180 -15.24 2.83 2.70
N VAL A 181 -15.12 2.13 3.82
CA VAL A 181 -13.84 1.89 4.51
C VAL A 181 -13.09 0.69 3.91
N LEU A 182 -13.78 -0.36 3.46
CA LEU A 182 -13.19 -1.56 2.87
C LEU A 182 -12.43 -1.27 1.57
N PHE A 183 -12.87 -0.27 0.80
CA PHE A 183 -12.18 0.22 -0.39
C PHE A 183 -10.96 1.11 -0.05
N ARG A 184 -10.71 1.40 1.22
CA ARG A 184 -9.57 2.19 1.70
C ARG A 184 -8.60 1.31 2.48
N ASP A 185 -7.34 1.74 2.51
CA ASP A 185 -6.30 1.17 3.36
C ASP A 185 -6.60 1.52 4.83
N ILE A 186 -7.03 0.55 5.66
CA ILE A 186 -7.51 0.80 7.02
C ILE A 186 -6.39 1.36 7.91
N GLU A 187 -5.12 1.11 7.56
CA GLU A 187 -3.98 1.67 8.26
C GLU A 187 -3.91 3.20 8.13
N LYS A 188 -4.49 3.76 7.08
CA LYS A 188 -4.52 5.21 6.81
C LYS A 188 -5.81 5.89 7.26
N VAL A 189 -6.87 5.12 7.53
CA VAL A 189 -8.16 5.68 7.96
C VAL A 189 -8.09 6.08 9.43
N ASN A 190 -8.46 7.33 9.72
CA ASN A 190 -8.59 7.79 11.11
C ASN A 190 -9.94 7.29 11.68
N PRO A 191 -9.96 6.53 12.79
CA PRO A 191 -11.19 6.03 13.40
C PRO A 191 -12.16 7.16 13.79
N TRP A 192 -11.65 8.34 14.14
CA TRP A 192 -12.49 9.50 14.46
C TRP A 192 -13.24 10.05 13.25
N THR A 193 -12.69 9.92 12.05
CA THR A 193 -13.38 10.32 10.83
C THR A 193 -14.56 9.39 10.54
N VAL A 194 -14.41 8.10 10.84
CA VAL A 194 -15.52 7.13 10.73
C VAL A 194 -16.62 7.45 11.74
N LEU A 195 -16.26 7.75 12.99
CA LEU A 195 -17.22 8.22 13.99
C LEU A 195 -17.97 9.48 13.54
N TRP A 196 -17.26 10.42 12.91
CA TRP A 196 -17.87 11.63 12.39
C TRP A 196 -18.90 11.33 11.28
N GLN A 197 -18.60 10.38 10.39
CA GLN A 197 -19.53 9.91 9.35
C GLN A 197 -20.78 9.23 9.94
N LEU A 198 -20.64 8.58 11.10
CA LEU A 198 -21.75 8.01 11.86
C LEU A 198 -22.55 9.06 12.66
N GLY A 199 -22.20 10.35 12.57
CA GLY A 199 -22.90 11.45 13.25
C GLY A 199 -22.27 11.90 14.58
N PHE A 200 -21.20 11.25 15.06
CA PHE A 200 -20.55 11.61 16.32
C PHE A 200 -19.56 12.79 16.13
N ARG A 201 -20.09 14.01 16.15
CA ARG A 201 -19.36 15.28 15.95
C ARG A 201 -18.75 15.82 17.25
N LYS A 202 -17.61 15.29 17.70
CA LYS A 202 -16.87 15.88 18.83
C LYS A 202 -15.76 16.85 18.40
N ARG A 203 -15.70 18.01 19.07
CA ARG A 203 -14.60 18.99 18.94
C ARG A 203 -13.27 18.49 19.50
N LYS A 204 -13.30 17.70 20.60
CA LYS A 204 -12.12 17.05 21.19
C LYS A 204 -12.17 15.54 20.93
N ARG A 205 -11.10 14.99 20.33
CA ARG A 205 -10.94 13.57 19.98
C ARG A 205 -10.51 12.74 21.20
N GLU A 206 -11.34 12.77 22.22
CA GLU A 206 -11.12 12.09 23.50
C GLU A 206 -12.23 11.09 23.77
N TRP A 207 -11.83 9.87 24.15
CA TRP A 207 -12.77 8.85 24.60
C TRP A 207 -13.32 9.24 25.97
N THR A 208 -14.65 9.25 26.11
CA THR A 208 -15.33 9.63 27.37
C THR A 208 -16.47 8.65 27.66
N PRO A 209 -16.83 8.39 28.92
CA PRO A 209 -17.95 7.52 29.28
C PRO A 209 -19.28 7.90 28.61
N LYS A 210 -19.57 9.20 28.45
CA LYS A 210 -20.77 9.68 27.74
C LYS A 210 -20.81 9.20 26.28
N LEU A 211 -19.71 9.37 25.56
CA LEU A 211 -19.56 8.89 24.18
C LEU A 211 -19.68 7.36 24.10
N ALA A 212 -19.10 6.63 25.06
CA ALA A 212 -19.20 5.17 25.11
C ALA A 212 -20.67 4.72 25.25
N LYS A 213 -21.45 5.39 26.11
CA LYS A 213 -22.89 5.12 26.29
C LYS A 213 -23.69 5.43 25.03
N GLU A 214 -23.50 6.61 24.44
CA GLU A 214 -24.21 7.02 23.21
C GLU A 214 -23.91 6.08 22.04
N LEU A 215 -22.65 5.68 21.89
CA LEU A 215 -22.23 4.77 20.85
C LEU A 215 -22.80 3.36 21.07
N THR A 216 -22.88 2.91 22.33
CA THR A 216 -23.56 1.65 22.68
C THR A 216 -25.02 1.69 22.25
N VAL A 217 -25.74 2.79 22.56
CA VAL A 217 -27.14 2.95 22.18
C VAL A 217 -27.27 2.92 20.66
N PHE A 218 -26.49 3.72 19.93
CA PHE A 218 -26.51 3.75 18.47
C PHE A 218 -26.33 2.37 17.82
N PHE A 219 -25.37 1.57 18.29
CA PHE A 219 -25.13 0.23 17.72
C PHE A 219 -26.17 -0.82 18.17
N VAL A 220 -26.95 -0.55 19.21
CA VAL A 220 -28.04 -1.43 19.68
C VAL A 220 -29.37 -1.06 19.05
N THR A 221 -29.70 0.24 18.97
CA THR A 221 -31.02 0.73 18.56
C THR A 221 -31.04 1.30 17.14
N GLY A 222 -29.88 1.61 16.55
CA GLY A 222 -29.78 2.33 15.27
C GLY A 222 -30.05 3.83 15.38
N GLU A 223 -30.38 4.35 16.57
CA GLU A 223 -30.74 5.75 16.79
C GLU A 223 -29.58 6.56 17.38
N LEU A 224 -29.37 7.77 16.85
CA LEU A 224 -28.48 8.75 17.46
C LEU A 224 -29.24 9.47 18.59
N THR A 225 -29.05 9.05 19.83
CA THR A 225 -29.66 9.72 20.97
C THR A 225 -28.92 11.03 21.29
N GLY A 226 -29.60 12.17 21.09
CA GLY A 226 -29.30 13.41 21.83
C GLY A 226 -28.39 14.45 21.18
N TRP A 227 -28.12 14.38 19.88
CA TRP A 227 -27.38 15.43 19.16
C TRP A 227 -28.27 16.07 18.08
N LYS A 228 -28.74 17.30 18.33
CA LYS A 228 -29.19 18.19 17.23
C LYS A 228 -27.94 18.68 16.48
N LEU A 229 -28.01 18.62 15.15
CA LEU A 229 -26.96 19.00 14.19
C LEU A 229 -26.26 20.32 14.52
#